data_AF-A0A5R8N7K5-F1
#
_entry.id   AF-A0A5R8N7K5-F1
#
_cell.length_a   1.000
_cell.length_b   1.000
_cell.length_c   1.000
_cell.angle_alpha   90.00
_cell.angle_beta   90.00
_cell.angle_gamma   90.00
#
_symmetry.space_group_name_H-M   'P 1'
#
loop_
_entity.id
_entity.type
_entity.pdbx_description
1 polymer ?
#
loop_
_entity_poly.entity_id
_entity_poly.type
_entity_poly.pdbx_seq_one_letter_code
_entity_poly.pdbx_strand_id
1 'polypeptide(L)'
;MPTQEHEYLIELVRNRPSLVATLLAGTGVCVPTFDEARLGNTDFTDCTPTEYRADSVVLLCKEGTPVSAVVLEVQREPDTRKRWSWPVYLSTLRARTKCPVLLLVFCEDSRTARRCAEPIEMGHPRWVLHPIVIGPDGIPSVIDLGWAVDQPELATVSAIVHGQSEAGLRNI
;
A
#
# COMPACT_ATOMS: atom_id res chain seq x y z
N MET A 1 1.08 31.87 -8.64
CA MET A 1 1.67 31.81 -9.99
C MET A 1 3.07 31.25 -9.87
N PRO A 2 3.53 30.39 -10.79
CA PRO A 2 4.93 29.96 -10.80
C PRO A 2 5.86 31.17 -10.95
N THR A 3 7.02 31.09 -10.32
CA THR A 3 8.05 32.14 -10.40
C THR A 3 8.84 32.01 -11.71
N GLN A 4 9.45 33.09 -12.19
CA GLN A 4 10.26 33.05 -13.42
C GLN A 4 11.41 32.02 -13.30
N GLU A 5 12.02 31.91 -12.12
CA GLU A 5 13.04 30.91 -11.81
C GLU A 5 12.51 29.47 -11.89
N HIS A 6 11.27 29.22 -11.45
CA HIS A 6 10.62 27.92 -11.55
C HIS A 6 10.48 27.48 -13.01
N GLU A 7 10.02 28.37 -13.88
CA GLU A 7 9.84 28.10 -15.30
C GLU A 7 11.18 27.83 -16.01
N TYR A 8 12.24 28.60 -15.69
CA TYR A 8 13.55 28.37 -16.28
C TYR A 8 14.11 26.97 -15.98
N LEU A 9 13.96 26.47 -14.75
CA LEU A 9 14.42 25.14 -14.38
C LEU A 9 13.67 24.05 -15.16
N ILE A 10 12.35 24.21 -15.32
CA ILE A 10 11.53 23.29 -16.10
C ILE A 10 11.95 23.29 -17.58
N GLU A 11 12.17 24.47 -18.16
CA GLU A 11 12.57 24.60 -19.57
C GLU A 11 13.94 24.00 -19.87
N LEU A 12 14.91 24.08 -18.94
CA LEU A 12 16.19 23.39 -19.10
C LEU A 12 16.02 21.88 -19.22
N VAL A 13 15.13 21.28 -18.41
CA VAL A 13 14.81 19.85 -18.47
C VAL A 13 14.00 19.50 -19.71
N ARG A 14 13.04 20.33 -20.12
CA ARG A 14 12.27 20.12 -21.37
C ARG A 14 13.17 20.12 -22.59
N ASN A 15 14.15 21.03 -22.64
CA ASN A 15 15.12 21.12 -23.74
C ASN A 15 16.13 19.96 -23.76
N ARG A 16 16.49 19.41 -22.59
CA ARG A 16 17.41 18.27 -22.47
C ARG A 16 16.99 17.32 -21.35
N PRO A 17 16.07 16.37 -21.59
CA PRO A 17 15.57 15.47 -20.53
C PRO A 17 16.65 14.64 -19.84
N SER A 18 17.73 14.28 -20.55
CA SER A 18 18.89 13.57 -19.99
C SER A 18 19.62 14.35 -18.88
N LEU A 19 19.40 15.67 -18.77
CA LEU A 19 19.91 16.48 -17.67
C LEU A 19 19.46 15.93 -16.30
N VAL A 20 18.25 15.36 -16.20
CA VAL A 20 17.74 14.79 -14.94
C VAL A 20 18.63 13.68 -14.42
N ALA A 21 19.16 12.81 -15.29
CA ALA A 21 20.07 11.75 -14.89
C ALA A 21 21.36 12.30 -14.27
N THR A 22 21.95 13.33 -14.90
CA THR A 22 23.14 14.00 -14.37
C THR A 22 22.87 14.64 -13.02
N LEU A 23 21.73 15.33 -12.87
CA LEU A 23 21.34 15.97 -11.61
C LEU A 23 21.13 14.93 -10.51
N LEU A 24 20.41 13.84 -10.78
CA LEU A 24 20.18 12.76 -9.83
C LEU A 24 21.48 12.08 -9.40
N ALA A 25 22.39 11.78 -10.33
CA ALA A 25 23.70 11.23 -10.01
C ALA A 25 24.50 12.16 -9.09
N GLY A 26 24.43 13.48 -9.32
CA GLY A 26 25.05 14.50 -8.45
C GLY A 26 24.50 14.51 -7.02
N THR A 27 23.29 13.97 -6.79
CA THR A 27 22.71 13.81 -5.44
C THR A 27 23.04 12.47 -4.77
N GLY A 28 23.80 11.59 -5.43
CA GLY A 28 24.12 10.26 -4.94
C GLY A 28 23.06 9.19 -5.24
N VAL A 29 22.04 9.50 -6.05
CA VAL A 29 21.08 8.51 -6.53
C VAL A 29 21.72 7.64 -7.61
N CYS A 30 21.63 6.33 -7.46
CA CYS A 30 22.04 5.40 -8.50
C CYS A 30 21.03 5.45 -9.66
N VAL A 31 21.42 6.11 -10.75
CA VAL A 31 20.60 6.17 -11.97
C VAL A 31 20.84 4.89 -12.78
N PRO A 32 19.79 4.14 -13.17
CA PRO A 32 19.95 2.95 -14.00
C PRO A 32 20.50 3.32 -15.39
N THR A 33 21.10 2.37 -16.08
CA THR A 33 21.48 2.54 -17.49
C THR A 33 20.22 2.69 -18.36
N PHE A 34 20.22 3.63 -19.29
CA PHE A 34 19.11 3.88 -20.23
C PHE A 34 19.65 4.33 -21.59
N ASP A 35 18.92 4.04 -22.66
CA ASP A 35 19.30 4.42 -24.04
C ASP A 35 18.76 5.80 -24.45
N GLU A 36 17.61 6.20 -23.89
CA GLU A 36 16.94 7.46 -24.20
C GLU A 36 16.28 8.07 -22.94
N ALA A 37 16.33 9.40 -22.82
CA ALA A 37 15.52 10.16 -21.88
C ALA A 37 14.55 11.05 -22.65
N ARG A 38 13.25 10.88 -22.41
CA ARG A 38 12.17 11.61 -23.06
C ARG A 38 11.20 12.19 -22.04
N LEU A 39 10.46 13.22 -22.43
CA LEU A 39 9.37 13.73 -21.61
C LEU A 39 8.22 12.70 -21.56
N GLY A 40 7.71 12.49 -20.36
CA GLY A 40 6.48 11.72 -20.12
C GLY A 40 5.26 12.65 -20.06
N ASN A 41 4.06 12.05 -20.01
CA ASN A 41 2.86 12.81 -19.71
C ASN A 41 2.96 13.39 -18.29
N THR A 42 2.68 14.69 -18.15
CA THR A 42 2.67 15.38 -16.86
C THR A 42 1.33 15.29 -16.16
N ASP A 43 0.28 14.90 -16.89
CA ASP A 43 -1.02 14.64 -16.32
C ASP A 43 -0.98 13.29 -15.63
N PHE A 44 -1.15 13.31 -14.31
CA PHE A 44 -1.33 12.10 -13.49
C PHE A 44 -2.78 11.59 -13.52
N THR A 45 -3.59 12.12 -14.44
CA THR A 45 -4.96 11.69 -14.65
C THR A 45 -4.94 10.33 -15.34
N ASP A 46 -5.39 9.29 -14.65
CA ASP A 46 -5.70 8.01 -15.28
C ASP A 46 -6.97 8.22 -16.14
N CYS A 47 -6.81 8.32 -17.46
CA CYS A 47 -7.91 8.60 -18.40
C CYS A 47 -8.86 7.40 -18.58
N THR A 48 -8.48 6.24 -18.07
CA THR A 48 -9.41 5.16 -17.75
C THR A 48 -9.90 5.41 -16.33
N PRO A 49 -11.21 5.45 -16.06
CA PRO A 49 -11.73 5.29 -14.70
C PRO A 49 -11.45 3.84 -14.28
N THR A 50 -10.18 3.51 -14.06
CA THR A 50 -9.82 2.33 -13.30
C THR A 50 -10.20 2.68 -11.88
N GLU A 51 -11.43 2.34 -11.51
CA GLU A 51 -11.86 2.36 -10.14
C GLU A 51 -10.99 1.37 -9.38
N TYR A 52 -9.88 1.89 -8.86
CA TYR A 52 -9.06 1.27 -7.87
C TYR A 52 -9.88 1.18 -6.59
N ARG A 53 -10.70 0.13 -6.50
CA ARG A 53 -11.48 -0.21 -5.31
C ARG A 53 -10.58 -1.00 -4.37
N ALA A 54 -10.18 -0.36 -3.29
CA ALA A 54 -9.78 -1.11 -2.12
C ALA A 54 -10.98 -1.91 -1.61
N ASP A 55 -10.75 -3.08 -1.01
CA ASP A 55 -11.85 -3.86 -0.42
C ASP A 55 -12.52 -3.06 0.71
N SER A 56 -11.73 -2.33 1.50
CA SER A 56 -12.25 -1.35 2.46
C SER A 56 -11.23 -0.24 2.79
N VAL A 57 -11.74 0.88 3.30
CA VAL A 57 -10.95 1.98 3.87
C VAL A 57 -11.49 2.34 5.24
N VAL A 58 -10.60 2.39 6.23
CA VAL A 58 -10.93 2.80 7.60
C VAL A 58 -10.21 4.10 7.92
N LEU A 59 -10.94 5.11 8.39
CA LEU A 59 -10.36 6.34 8.93
C LEU A 59 -10.29 6.23 10.46
N LEU A 60 -9.09 6.38 11.01
CA LEU A 60 -8.88 6.52 12.44
C LEU A 60 -8.95 8.00 12.77
N CYS A 61 -9.99 8.40 13.50
CA CYS A 61 -10.27 9.81 13.78
C CYS A 61 -10.04 10.14 15.26
N LYS A 62 -9.44 11.30 15.52
CA LYS A 62 -9.43 11.94 16.84
C LYS A 62 -10.32 13.18 16.76
N GLU A 63 -11.36 13.25 17.59
CA GLU A 63 -12.30 14.38 17.62
C GLU A 63 -12.87 14.72 16.23
N GLY A 64 -13.21 13.68 15.45
CA GLY A 64 -13.74 13.83 14.09
C GLY A 64 -12.70 14.14 13.00
N THR A 65 -11.43 14.35 13.37
CA THR A 65 -10.35 14.62 12.41
C THR A 65 -9.56 13.34 12.11
N PRO A 66 -9.38 12.95 10.83
CA PRO A 66 -8.55 11.81 10.46
C PRO A 66 -7.09 12.00 10.92
N VAL A 67 -6.60 11.11 11.78
CA VAL A 67 -5.20 11.07 12.23
C VAL A 67 -4.41 9.96 11.53
N SER A 68 -5.10 8.95 11.00
CA SER A 68 -4.53 7.91 10.14
C SER A 68 -5.64 7.29 9.29
N ALA A 69 -5.27 6.68 8.18
CA ALA A 69 -6.19 5.82 7.41
C ALA A 69 -5.57 4.44 7.18
N VAL A 70 -6.41 3.45 6.96
CA VAL A 70 -6.01 2.07 6.65
C VAL A 70 -6.73 1.64 5.39
N VAL A 71 -5.96 1.22 4.38
CA VAL A 71 -6.45 0.48 3.22
C VAL A 71 -6.44 -0.99 3.62
N LEU A 72 -7.60 -1.64 3.58
CA LEU A 72 -7.76 -3.06 3.89
C LEU A 72 -8.01 -3.83 2.62
N GLU A 73 -7.28 -4.93 2.46
CA GLU A 73 -7.38 -5.86 1.33
C GLU A 73 -7.47 -7.30 1.84
N VAL A 74 -8.21 -8.13 1.12
CA VAL A 74 -8.26 -9.58 1.34
C VAL A 74 -7.67 -10.28 0.12
N GLN A 75 -6.68 -11.13 0.32
CA GLN A 75 -6.00 -11.87 -0.75
C GLN A 75 -6.15 -13.37 -0.52
N ARG A 76 -6.82 -14.04 -1.45
CA ARG A 76 -6.98 -15.51 -1.47
C ARG A 76 -5.84 -16.22 -2.17
N GLU A 77 -5.24 -15.55 -3.14
CA GLU A 77 -4.11 -16.05 -3.90
C GLU A 77 -3.14 -14.91 -4.22
N PRO A 78 -1.87 -15.21 -4.53
CA PRO A 78 -0.92 -14.17 -4.90
C PRO A 78 -1.29 -13.46 -6.22
N ASP A 79 -1.59 -12.17 -6.15
CA ASP A 79 -1.79 -11.32 -7.34
C ASP A 79 -0.60 -10.36 -7.54
N THR A 80 0.18 -10.59 -8.60
CA THR A 80 1.35 -9.76 -8.92
C THR A 80 1.01 -8.32 -9.29
N ARG A 81 -0.23 -8.05 -9.75
CA ARG A 81 -0.68 -6.71 -10.11
C ARG A 81 -0.82 -5.81 -8.89
N LYS A 82 -1.08 -6.40 -7.71
CA LYS A 82 -1.28 -5.66 -6.45
C LYS A 82 -0.05 -4.87 -6.02
N ARG A 83 1.15 -5.31 -6.42
CA ARG A 83 2.40 -4.56 -6.22
C ARG A 83 2.39 -3.18 -6.89
N TRP A 84 1.61 -3.00 -7.96
CA TRP A 84 1.47 -1.75 -8.68
C TRP A 84 0.26 -0.95 -8.20
N SER A 85 -0.86 -1.60 -7.85
CA SER A 85 -2.08 -0.90 -7.45
C SER A 85 -2.08 -0.44 -5.98
N TRP A 86 -1.52 -1.21 -5.04
CA TRP A 86 -1.52 -0.83 -3.63
C TRP A 86 -0.81 0.50 -3.34
N PRO A 87 0.38 0.79 -3.90
CA PRO A 87 1.00 2.11 -3.71
C PRO A 87 0.13 3.28 -4.20
N VAL A 88 -0.66 3.07 -5.27
CA VAL A 88 -1.61 4.08 -5.77
C VAL A 88 -2.70 4.33 -4.74
N TYR A 89 -3.22 3.29 -4.08
CA TYR A 89 -4.26 3.44 -3.05
C TYR A 89 -3.76 4.28 -1.89
N LEU A 90 -2.56 3.97 -1.39
CA LEU A 90 -1.96 4.65 -0.25
C LEU A 90 -1.67 6.11 -0.54
N SER A 91 -1.03 6.39 -1.67
CA SER A 91 -0.67 7.76 -2.08
C SER A 91 -1.92 8.61 -2.37
N THR A 92 -2.91 8.05 -3.06
CA THR A 92 -4.18 8.73 -3.35
C THR A 92 -4.96 9.02 -2.08
N LEU A 93 -5.10 8.04 -1.20
CA LEU A 93 -5.83 8.21 0.06
C LEU A 93 -5.12 9.24 0.95
N ARG A 94 -3.79 9.18 1.07
CA ARG A 94 -2.97 10.15 1.81
C ARG A 94 -3.16 11.57 1.28
N ALA A 95 -3.20 11.73 -0.04
CA ALA A 95 -3.43 13.02 -0.67
C ALA A 95 -4.84 13.57 -0.37
N ARG A 96 -5.85 12.71 -0.24
CA ARG A 96 -7.25 13.09 0.08
C ARG A 96 -7.45 13.40 1.57
N THR A 97 -6.97 12.53 2.45
CA THR A 97 -7.22 12.61 3.90
C THR A 97 -6.21 13.45 4.66
N LYS A 98 -5.07 13.78 4.03
CA LYS A 98 -3.98 14.57 4.63
C LYS A 98 -3.40 13.96 5.92
N CYS A 99 -3.51 12.64 6.08
CA CYS A 99 -2.93 11.89 7.21
C CYS A 99 -2.12 10.67 6.72
N PRO A 100 -1.27 10.05 7.56
CA PRO A 100 -0.60 8.80 7.25
C PRO A 100 -1.59 7.69 6.83
N VAL A 101 -1.16 6.83 5.93
CA VAL A 101 -1.98 5.72 5.42
C VAL A 101 -1.20 4.41 5.51
N LEU A 102 -1.86 3.39 6.04
CA LEU A 102 -1.32 2.03 6.19
C LEU A 102 -2.00 1.09 5.19
N LEU A 103 -1.27 0.05 4.78
CA LEU A 103 -1.81 -1.09 4.04
C LEU A 103 -1.91 -2.29 4.97
N LEU A 104 -3.12 -2.81 5.15
CA LEU A 104 -3.40 -4.05 5.86
C LEU A 104 -3.94 -5.09 4.86
N VAL A 105 -3.31 -6.25 4.81
CA VAL A 105 -3.70 -7.36 3.92
C VAL A 105 -4.03 -8.60 4.74
N PHE A 106 -5.24 -9.10 4.62
CA PHE A 106 -5.63 -10.41 5.13
C PHE A 106 -5.36 -11.48 4.09
N CYS A 107 -4.78 -12.60 4.51
CA CYS A 107 -4.50 -13.73 3.63
C CYS A 107 -5.10 -15.02 4.20
N GLU A 108 -5.73 -15.82 3.34
CA GLU A 108 -6.36 -17.09 3.74
C GLU A 108 -5.33 -18.18 4.07
N ASP A 109 -4.13 -18.12 3.49
CA ASP A 109 -3.09 -19.13 3.68
C ASP A 109 -1.68 -18.51 3.87
N SER A 110 -0.77 -19.26 4.50
CA SER A 110 0.58 -18.79 4.83
C SER A 110 1.47 -18.58 3.58
N ARG A 111 1.21 -19.24 2.45
CA ARG A 111 1.96 -19.02 1.20
C ARG A 111 1.57 -17.67 0.60
N THR A 112 0.29 -17.36 0.53
CA THR A 112 -0.23 -16.07 0.08
C THR A 112 0.25 -14.95 1.01
N ALA A 113 0.19 -15.17 2.33
CA ALA A 113 0.68 -14.19 3.32
C ALA A 113 2.16 -13.82 3.11
N ARG A 114 3.05 -14.82 2.96
CA ARG A 114 4.47 -14.58 2.70
C ARG A 114 4.71 -13.78 1.42
N ARG A 115 3.94 -14.08 0.37
CA ARG A 115 4.06 -13.39 -0.92
C ARG A 115 3.54 -11.96 -0.86
N CYS A 116 2.44 -11.72 -0.16
CA CYS A 116 1.91 -10.38 0.07
C CYS A 116 2.82 -9.52 0.98
N ALA A 117 3.60 -10.14 1.86
CA ALA A 117 4.53 -9.44 2.76
C ALA A 117 5.84 -9.00 2.09
N GLU A 118 6.09 -9.41 0.84
CA GLU A 118 7.29 -9.01 0.12
C GLU A 118 7.37 -7.48 -0.04
N PRO A 119 8.52 -6.86 0.27
CA PRO A 119 8.70 -5.43 0.08
C PRO A 119 8.45 -4.99 -1.36
N ILE A 120 7.87 -3.81 -1.52
CA ILE A 120 7.65 -3.14 -2.81
C ILE A 120 8.61 -1.95 -2.90
N GLU A 121 9.67 -2.15 -3.68
CA GLU A 121 10.64 -1.11 -4.03
C GLU A 121 10.00 -0.09 -4.98
N MET A 122 9.85 1.16 -4.54
CA MET A 122 9.20 2.22 -5.33
C MET A 122 10.18 3.01 -6.21
N GLY A 123 11.48 2.75 -6.10
CA GLY A 123 12.53 3.39 -6.89
C GLY A 123 13.01 4.76 -6.38
N HIS A 124 12.27 5.43 -5.48
CA HIS A 124 12.77 6.62 -4.78
C HIS A 124 13.62 6.23 -3.56
N PRO A 125 14.72 6.96 -3.26
CA PRO A 125 15.56 6.65 -2.10
C PRO A 125 14.77 6.54 -0.79
N ARG A 126 14.98 5.43 -0.07
CA ARG A 126 14.31 5.10 1.21
C ARG A 126 12.79 4.95 1.11
N TRP A 127 12.23 4.81 -0.09
CA TRP A 127 10.80 4.55 -0.26
C TRP A 127 10.57 3.08 -0.62
N VAL A 128 10.35 2.29 0.42
CA VAL A 128 9.97 0.88 0.32
C VAL A 128 8.67 0.66 1.07
N LEU A 129 7.65 0.19 0.37
CA LEU A 129 6.38 -0.18 1.02
C LEU A 129 6.51 -1.60 1.56
N HIS A 130 6.30 -1.75 2.86
CA HIS A 130 6.22 -3.03 3.55
C HIS A 130 4.75 -3.28 3.95
N PRO A 131 4.01 -4.15 3.23
CA PRO A 131 2.62 -4.45 3.57
C PRO A 131 2.50 -5.04 4.98
N ILE A 132 1.52 -4.61 5.76
CA ILE A 132 1.17 -5.26 7.02
C ILE A 132 0.27 -6.43 6.66
N VAL A 133 0.73 -7.65 6.87
CA VAL A 133 0.02 -8.86 6.45
C VAL A 133 -0.42 -9.68 7.66
N ILE A 134 -1.70 -10.02 7.69
CA ILE A 134 -2.29 -10.94 8.64
C ILE A 134 -2.65 -12.22 7.87
N GLY A 135 -1.83 -13.26 8.06
CA GLY A 135 -2.14 -14.63 7.62
C GLY A 135 -2.68 -15.48 8.78
N PRO A 136 -2.91 -16.78 8.54
CA PRO A 136 -3.44 -17.70 9.56
C PRO A 136 -2.64 -17.71 10.86
N ASP A 137 -1.31 -17.67 10.75
CA ASP A 137 -0.40 -17.71 11.90
C ASP A 137 -0.34 -16.39 12.70
N GLY A 138 -0.91 -15.30 12.17
CA GLY A 138 -0.81 -13.94 12.72
C GLY A 138 -2.05 -13.45 13.48
N ILE A 139 -3.16 -14.20 13.43
CA ILE A 139 -4.36 -13.88 14.21
C ILE A 139 -4.29 -14.64 15.54
N PRO A 140 -4.33 -13.96 16.70
CA PRO A 140 -4.45 -14.65 17.97
C PRO A 140 -5.67 -15.59 17.90
N SER A 141 -5.46 -16.89 18.09
CA SER A 141 -6.59 -17.80 18.26
C SER A 141 -7.39 -17.28 19.46
N VAL A 142 -8.63 -16.85 19.24
CA VAL A 142 -9.52 -16.46 20.32
C VAL A 142 -9.94 -17.77 21.01
N ILE A 143 -9.14 -18.22 21.97
CA ILE A 143 -9.41 -19.43 22.77
C ILE A 143 -10.27 -19.10 24.01
N ASP A 144 -10.50 -17.80 24.29
CA ASP A 144 -11.22 -17.34 25.47
C ASP A 144 -12.64 -16.87 25.14
N LEU A 145 -13.63 -17.53 25.75
CA LEU A 145 -15.05 -17.23 25.65
C LEU A 145 -15.40 -15.83 26.16
N GLY A 146 -14.68 -15.29 27.14
CA GLY A 146 -14.92 -13.93 27.65
C GLY A 146 -14.54 -12.85 26.63
N TRP A 147 -13.42 -13.05 25.94
CA TRP A 147 -12.96 -12.18 24.85
C TRP A 147 -13.89 -12.23 23.62
N ALA A 148 -14.48 -13.39 23.35
CA ALA A 148 -15.42 -13.56 22.26
C ALA A 148 -16.76 -12.84 22.48
N VAL A 149 -17.17 -12.65 23.74
CA VAL A 149 -18.39 -11.90 24.08
C VAL A 149 -18.17 -10.39 23.98
N ASP A 150 -16.98 -9.89 24.37
CA ASP A 150 -16.66 -8.47 24.33
C ASP A 150 -16.27 -7.98 22.92
N GLN A 151 -15.77 -8.88 22.06
CA GLN A 151 -15.39 -8.58 20.67
C GLN A 151 -15.85 -9.69 19.71
N PRO A 152 -17.17 -9.81 19.47
CA PRO A 152 -17.75 -10.88 18.65
C PRO A 152 -17.22 -10.88 17.21
N GLU A 153 -16.86 -9.72 16.65
CA GLU A 153 -16.25 -9.62 15.33
C GLU A 153 -14.84 -10.24 15.32
N LEU A 154 -14.06 -10.05 16.39
CA LEU A 154 -12.71 -10.63 16.50
C LEU A 154 -12.78 -12.15 16.67
N ALA A 155 -13.74 -12.64 17.46
CA ALA A 155 -14.03 -14.07 17.55
C ALA A 155 -14.47 -14.66 16.20
N THR A 156 -15.28 -13.92 15.44
CA THR A 156 -15.70 -14.32 14.09
C THR A 156 -14.52 -14.36 13.13
N VAL A 157 -13.65 -13.34 13.13
CA VAL A 157 -12.41 -13.33 12.33
C VAL A 157 -11.50 -14.49 12.72
N SER A 158 -11.31 -14.74 14.02
CA SER A 158 -10.57 -15.89 14.52
C SER A 158 -11.18 -17.21 14.06
N ALA A 159 -12.51 -17.37 14.12
CA ALA A 159 -13.20 -18.57 13.67
C ALA A 159 -13.12 -18.78 12.16
N ILE A 160 -13.19 -17.73 11.34
CA ILE A 160 -13.02 -17.81 9.88
C ILE A 160 -11.60 -18.24 9.53
N VAL A 161 -10.60 -17.70 10.24
CA VAL A 161 -9.19 -17.94 9.94
C VAL A 161 -8.67 -19.25 10.54
N HIS A 162 -9.15 -19.68 11.71
CA HIS A 162 -8.70 -20.89 12.40
C HIS A 162 -9.68 -22.07 12.31
N GLY A 163 -10.94 -21.86 11.92
CA GLY A 163 -11.99 -22.88 11.92
C GLY A 163 -11.84 -24.01 10.90
N GLN A 164 -10.87 -23.92 9.99
CA GLN A 164 -10.49 -25.03 9.09
C GLN A 164 -9.35 -25.91 9.63
N SER A 165 -8.82 -25.60 10.81
CA SER A 165 -7.84 -26.44 11.50
C SER A 165 -8.57 -27.40 12.46
N GLU A 166 -8.19 -28.67 12.52
CA GLU A 166 -8.80 -29.75 13.34
C GLU A 166 -8.98 -29.43 14.85
N ALA A 167 -8.44 -28.32 15.35
CA ALA A 167 -8.63 -27.86 16.72
C ALA A 167 -10.04 -27.29 17.02
N GLY A 168 -10.80 -26.88 15.99
CA GLY A 168 -12.15 -26.31 16.17
C GLY A 168 -13.27 -27.33 16.46
N LEU A 169 -13.02 -28.62 16.26
CA LEU A 169 -14.02 -29.69 16.37
C LEU A 169 -14.10 -30.36 17.74
N ARG A 170 -13.28 -29.96 18.72
CA ARG A 170 -13.24 -30.62 20.04
C ARG A 170 -14.07 -29.96 21.14
N ASN A 171 -14.64 -28.78 20.91
CA ASN A 171 -15.42 -28.07 21.93
C ASN A 171 -16.76 -27.55 21.38
N ILE A 172 -17.58 -28.45 20.82
CA ILE A 172 -19.04 -28.26 20.74
C ILE A 172 -19.67 -29.29 21.66
#